data_AF-A0A8X6YY36-F1
#
_entry.id   AF-A0A8X6YY36-F1
#
_cell.length_a   1.000
_cell.length_b   1.000
_cell.length_c   1.000
_cell.angle_alpha   90.00
_cell.angle_beta   90.00
_cell.angle_gamma   90.00
#
_symmetry.space_group_name_H-M   'P 1'
#
loop_
_entity.id
_entity.type
_entity.pdbx_description
1 polymer ?
#
loop_
_entity_poly.entity_id
_entity_poly.type
_entity_poly.pdbx_seq_one_letter_code
_entity_poly.pdbx_strand_id
1 'polypeptide(L)'
;MKESDYVRVQPLIAVREQEEREVEAHQRGNVYMHVNDVSRIIRAPWHQADETIFTPGSAGMQYLGMVLENIVRASILAPNRWTTTTLSENIVEGNNIYQQIVIENKRRGGLVVEEDGCLS
;
A
#
# COMPACT_ATOMS: atom_id res chain seq x y z
N MET A 1 41.26 -15.43 11.29
CA MET A 1 40.25 -14.36 11.11
C MET A 1 40.24 -14.02 9.64
N LYS A 2 39.14 -14.29 8.93
CA LYS A 2 39.04 -14.04 7.47
C LYS A 2 38.48 -12.64 7.25
N GLU A 3 38.81 -12.02 6.13
CA GLU A 3 38.32 -10.66 5.79
C GLU A 3 36.79 -10.59 5.62
N SER A 4 36.13 -11.75 5.48
CA SER A 4 34.68 -11.91 5.51
C SER A 4 34.03 -11.70 6.88
N ASP A 5 34.82 -11.66 7.96
CA ASP A 5 34.32 -11.61 9.33
C ASP A 5 34.13 -10.17 9.85
N TYR A 6 34.42 -9.16 9.01
CA TYR A 6 34.27 -7.75 9.35
C TYR A 6 32.91 -7.21 8.88
N VAL A 7 32.12 -6.67 9.82
CA VAL A 7 30.94 -5.85 9.50
C VAL A 7 31.44 -4.52 8.95
N ARG A 8 31.26 -4.28 7.64
CA ARG A 8 31.56 -2.97 7.04
C ARG A 8 30.51 -1.96 7.50
N VAL A 9 30.89 -1.12 8.46
CA VAL A 9 30.07 0.03 8.87
C VAL A 9 30.23 1.12 7.81
N GLN A 10 29.18 1.35 7.02
CA GLN A 10 29.15 2.49 6.11
C GLN A 10 28.76 3.75 6.90
N PRO A 11 29.42 4.89 6.68
CA PRO A 11 28.98 6.15 7.27
C PRO A 11 27.56 6.48 6.78
N LEU A 12 26.72 7.01 7.67
CA LEU A 12 25.30 7.29 7.42
C LEU A 12 25.04 8.10 6.14
N ILE A 13 25.98 8.98 5.78
CA ILE A 13 25.93 9.80 4.58
C ILE A 13 26.04 8.93 3.31
N ALA A 14 26.95 7.96 3.30
CA ALA A 14 27.10 7.05 2.16
C ALA A 14 25.88 6.14 1.98
N VAL A 15 25.24 5.73 3.07
CA VAL A 15 23.98 4.97 3.03
C VAL A 15 22.86 5.82 2.42
N ARG A 16 22.72 7.09 2.85
CA ARG A 16 21.73 8.02 2.27
C ARG A 16 21.96 8.28 0.79
N GLU A 17 23.20 8.54 0.38
CA GLU A 17 23.51 8.78 -1.04
C GLU A 17 23.30 7.52 -1.91
N GLN A 18 23.48 6.33 -1.33
CA GLN A 18 23.19 5.08 -2.01
C GLN A 18 21.67 4.87 -2.13
N GLU A 19 20.91 5.13 -1.06
CA GLU A 19 19.44 5.11 -1.07
C GLU A 19 18.87 6.13 -2.07
N GLU A 20 19.42 7.34 -2.14
CA GLU A 20 19.01 8.38 -3.09
C GLU A 20 19.28 7.96 -4.54
N ARG A 21 20.45 7.37 -4.81
CA ARG A 21 20.79 6.83 -6.15
C ARG A 21 19.93 5.64 -6.53
N GLU A 22 19.59 4.76 -5.59
CA GLU A 22 18.65 3.66 -5.80
C GLU A 22 17.24 4.19 -6.08
N VAL A 23 16.80 5.23 -5.37
CA VAL A 23 15.53 5.92 -5.60
C VAL A 23 15.49 6.58 -6.99
N GLU A 24 16.57 7.20 -7.45
CA GLU A 24 16.68 7.74 -8.81
C GLU A 24 16.72 6.65 -9.90
N ALA A 25 17.40 5.53 -9.65
CA ALA A 25 17.45 4.41 -10.59
C ALA A 25 16.06 3.75 -10.74
N HIS A 26 15.31 3.61 -9.65
CA HIS A 26 13.92 3.11 -9.67
C HIS A 26 12.94 4.09 -10.34
N GLN A 27 13.30 5.37 -10.52
CA GLN A 27 12.47 6.36 -11.24
C GLN A 27 12.51 6.20 -12.77
N ARG A 28 13.48 5.47 -13.35
CA ARG A 28 13.60 5.34 -14.82
C ARG A 28 12.64 4.33 -15.46
N GLY A 29 11.98 3.48 -14.67
CA GLY A 29 10.93 2.56 -15.13
C GLY A 29 9.52 3.04 -14.82
N ASN A 30 9.37 4.28 -14.35
CA ASN A 30 8.26 4.61 -13.48
C ASN A 30 7.17 5.42 -14.19
N VAL A 31 5.93 4.91 -14.12
CA VAL A 31 4.69 5.52 -14.63
C VAL A 31 4.24 6.67 -13.70
N TYR A 32 5.19 7.49 -13.25
CA TYR A 32 4.90 8.64 -12.39
C TYR A 32 4.51 9.82 -13.27
N MET A 33 3.34 10.39 -13.01
CA MET A 33 3.05 11.74 -13.45
C MET A 33 3.74 12.68 -12.46
N HIS A 34 4.87 13.26 -12.87
CA HIS A 34 5.50 14.32 -12.10
C HIS A 34 4.53 15.53 -12.07
N VAL A 35 3.95 15.84 -10.90
CA VAL A 35 3.04 16.98 -10.76
C VAL A 35 3.85 18.24 -10.47
N ASN A 36 4.82 18.19 -9.55
CA ASN A 36 5.88 19.18 -9.31
C ASN A 36 6.94 18.62 -8.31
N ASP A 37 7.91 19.45 -7.92
CA ASP A 37 9.03 19.09 -7.02
C ASP A 37 8.59 18.65 -5.60
N VAL A 38 7.32 18.90 -5.23
CA VAL A 38 6.75 18.64 -3.90
C VAL A 38 5.55 17.68 -3.91
N SER A 39 4.96 17.42 -5.07
CA SER A 39 3.73 16.63 -5.24
C SER A 39 3.93 15.53 -6.27
N ARG A 40 3.66 14.30 -5.87
CA ARG A 40 3.72 13.12 -6.74
C ARG A 40 2.39 12.40 -6.65
N ILE A 41 1.77 12.11 -7.80
CA ILE A 41 0.65 11.18 -7.89
C ILE A 41 1.22 9.83 -8.28
N ILE A 42 0.98 8.84 -7.43
CA ILE A 42 1.30 7.45 -7.71
C ILE A 42 -0.01 6.78 -8.14
N ARG A 43 0.05 6.02 -9.23
CA ARG A 43 -1.08 5.25 -9.74
C ARG A 43 -0.71 3.78 -9.79
N ALA A 44 -1.66 2.94 -9.36
CA ALA A 44 -1.65 1.51 -9.64
C ALA A 44 -2.07 1.27 -11.11
N PRO A 45 -1.72 0.12 -11.71
CA PRO A 45 -2.12 -0.20 -13.08
C PRO A 45 -3.61 -0.53 -13.23
N TRP A 46 -4.33 -0.71 -12.12
CA TRP A 46 -5.74 -1.06 -12.04
C TRP A 46 -6.40 -0.33 -10.85
N HIS A 47 -7.72 -0.44 -10.73
CA HIS A 47 -8.50 0.23 -9.68
C HIS A 47 -9.36 -0.74 -8.87
N GLN A 48 -9.94 -0.28 -7.75
CA GLN A 48 -10.71 -1.12 -6.82
C GLN A 48 -11.90 -1.88 -7.43
N ALA A 49 -12.50 -1.35 -8.50
CA ALA A 49 -13.61 -1.97 -9.22
C ALA A 49 -13.17 -2.89 -10.37
N ASP A 50 -11.87 -3.20 -10.49
CA ASP A 50 -11.36 -4.05 -11.56
C ASP A 50 -11.66 -5.54 -11.24
N GLU A 51 -12.65 -6.09 -11.93
CA GLU A 51 -13.10 -7.48 -11.76
C GLU A 51 -12.11 -8.53 -12.32
N THR A 52 -11.09 -8.11 -13.07
CA THR A 52 -10.01 -9.02 -13.51
C THR A 52 -9.00 -9.27 -12.41
N ILE A 53 -8.90 -8.36 -11.44
CA ILE A 53 -7.97 -8.42 -10.30
C ILE A 53 -8.69 -8.86 -9.03
N PHE A 54 -9.90 -8.35 -8.80
CA PHE A 54 -10.68 -8.59 -7.59
C PHE A 54 -11.89 -9.48 -7.85
N THR A 55 -12.33 -10.19 -6.80
CA THR A 55 -13.43 -11.15 -6.90
C THR A 55 -14.71 -10.45 -7.43
N PRO A 56 -15.26 -10.93 -8.57
CA PRO A 56 -16.51 -10.41 -9.13
C PRO A 56 -17.64 -10.43 -8.09
N GLY A 57 -18.43 -9.36 -8.04
CA GLY A 57 -19.49 -9.18 -7.04
C GLY A 57 -19.03 -8.60 -5.70
N SER A 58 -17.72 -8.46 -5.47
CA SER A 58 -17.18 -7.71 -4.32
C SER A 58 -16.19 -6.60 -4.71
N ALA A 59 -15.77 -6.55 -5.97
CA ALA A 59 -14.97 -5.46 -6.50
C ALA A 59 -15.69 -4.10 -6.31
N GLY A 60 -14.96 -3.11 -5.79
CA GLY A 60 -15.48 -1.80 -5.40
C GLY A 60 -15.95 -1.70 -3.94
N MET A 61 -16.20 -2.81 -3.24
CA MET A 61 -16.70 -2.80 -1.84
C MET A 61 -15.56 -2.75 -0.80
N GLN A 62 -14.36 -3.11 -1.21
CA GLN A 62 -13.18 -3.28 -0.36
C GLN A 62 -12.41 -1.99 -0.07
N TYR A 63 -12.96 -0.82 -0.44
CA TYR A 63 -12.28 0.49 -0.35
C TYR A 63 -11.74 0.78 1.06
N LEU A 64 -12.51 0.44 2.10
CA LEU A 64 -12.11 0.72 3.48
C LEU A 64 -10.88 -0.08 3.89
N GLY A 65 -10.78 -1.33 3.44
CA GLY A 65 -9.58 -2.16 3.64
C GLY A 65 -8.36 -1.58 2.93
N MET A 66 -8.53 -1.06 1.72
CA MET A 66 -7.46 -0.39 0.96
C MET A 66 -7.00 0.92 1.63
N VAL A 67 -7.93 1.71 2.17
CA VAL A 67 -7.59 2.92 2.93
C VAL A 67 -6.81 2.55 4.20
N LEU A 68 -7.28 1.55 4.93
CA LEU A 68 -6.60 1.08 6.15
C LEU A 68 -5.18 0.63 5.85
N GLU A 69 -4.98 -0.17 4.79
CA GLU A 69 -3.65 -0.63 4.41
C GLU A 69 -2.73 0.53 4.02
N ASN A 70 -3.22 1.54 3.29
CA ASN A 70 -2.43 2.73 2.99
C ASN A 70 -1.98 3.49 4.26
N ILE A 71 -2.86 3.60 5.27
CA ILE A 71 -2.51 4.23 6.55
C ILE A 71 -1.44 3.42 7.28
N VAL A 72 -1.61 2.10 7.33
CA VAL A 72 -0.63 1.19 7.96
C VAL A 72 0.72 1.27 7.23
N ARG A 73 0.72 1.18 5.90
CA ARG A 73 1.92 1.34 5.07
C ARG A 73 2.64 2.65 5.36
N ALA A 74 1.90 3.76 5.48
CA ALA A 74 2.49 5.08 5.71
C ALA A 74 3.21 5.18 7.05
N SER A 75 2.83 4.35 8.03
CA SER A 75 3.51 4.28 9.32
C SER A 75 4.84 3.51 9.28
N ILE A 76 5.05 2.68 8.25
CA ILE A 76 6.25 1.83 8.07
C ILE A 76 7.19 2.42 7.01
N LEU A 77 6.62 2.87 5.89
CA LEU A 77 7.32 3.43 4.75
C LEU A 77 6.71 4.79 4.42
N ALA A 78 7.52 5.84 4.51
CA ALA A 78 7.07 7.20 4.23
C ALA A 78 6.46 7.32 2.81
N PRO A 79 5.31 8.00 2.65
CA PRO A 79 4.61 8.10 1.36
C PRO A 79 5.46 8.62 0.19
N ASN A 80 6.46 9.47 0.45
CA ASN A 80 7.37 9.98 -0.58
C ASN A 80 8.30 8.91 -1.19
N ARG A 81 8.39 7.72 -0.57
CA ARG A 81 9.15 6.57 -1.04
C ARG A 81 8.29 5.50 -1.73
N TRP A 82 6.97 5.68 -1.76
CA TRP A 82 6.07 4.71 -2.37
C TRP A 82 6.26 4.68 -3.87
N THR A 83 6.05 3.50 -4.46
CA THR A 83 6.05 3.24 -5.90
C THR A 83 4.72 2.74 -6.41
N THR A 84 4.55 2.66 -7.73
CA THR A 84 3.41 1.95 -8.33
C THR A 84 3.30 0.53 -7.77
N THR A 85 4.42 -0.15 -7.54
CA THR A 85 4.45 -1.47 -6.88
C THR A 85 3.91 -1.38 -5.46
N THR A 86 4.41 -0.46 -4.64
CA THR A 86 3.91 -0.24 -3.27
C THR A 86 2.40 0.00 -3.23
N LEU A 87 1.89 0.86 -4.12
CA LEU A 87 0.47 1.13 -4.18
C LEU A 87 -0.34 -0.09 -4.66
N SER A 88 0.19 -0.85 -5.63
CA SER A 88 -0.46 -2.08 -6.10
C SER A 88 -0.54 -3.13 -4.98
N GLU A 89 0.55 -3.30 -4.22
CA GLU A 89 0.60 -4.18 -3.05
C GLU A 89 -0.40 -3.74 -1.99
N ASN A 90 -0.41 -2.47 -1.61
CA ASN A 90 -1.36 -1.94 -0.61
C ASN A 90 -2.82 -2.20 -1.01
N ILE A 91 -3.14 -2.07 -2.29
CA ILE A 91 -4.52 -2.27 -2.73
C ILE A 91 -4.90 -3.77 -2.69
N VAL A 92 -3.99 -4.68 -3.03
CA VAL A 92 -4.21 -6.14 -2.90
C VAL A 92 -4.32 -6.55 -1.43
N GLU A 93 -3.42 -6.07 -0.59
CA GLU A 93 -3.41 -6.35 0.85
C GLU A 93 -4.65 -5.77 1.54
N GLY A 94 -5.07 -4.56 1.16
CA GLY A 94 -6.31 -3.96 1.62
C GLY A 94 -7.56 -4.76 1.21
N ASN A 95 -7.58 -5.36 0.02
CA ASN A 95 -8.61 -6.33 -0.35
C ASN A 95 -8.58 -7.56 0.59
N ASN A 96 -7.39 -8.09 0.90
CA ASN A 96 -7.28 -9.24 1.80
C ASN A 96 -7.80 -8.91 3.21
N ILE A 97 -7.50 -7.72 3.73
CA ILE A 97 -8.06 -7.22 5.00
C ILE A 97 -9.59 -7.20 4.95
N TYR A 98 -10.18 -6.65 3.88
CA TYR A 98 -11.63 -6.63 3.71
C TYR A 98 -12.23 -8.05 3.71
N GLN A 99 -11.62 -8.98 2.97
CA GLN A 99 -12.10 -10.37 2.94
C GLN A 99 -12.04 -11.03 4.34
N GLN A 100 -10.97 -10.78 5.10
CA GLN A 100 -10.86 -11.28 6.48
C GLN A 100 -11.94 -10.68 7.39
N ILE A 101 -12.24 -9.39 7.25
CA ILE A 101 -13.34 -8.73 7.99
C ILE A 101 -14.68 -9.39 7.64
N VAL A 102 -14.95 -9.63 6.35
CA VAL A 102 -16.20 -10.29 5.90
C VAL A 102 -16.30 -11.71 6.46
N ILE A 103 -15.22 -12.49 6.41
CA ILE A 103 -15.17 -13.86 6.96
C ILE A 103 -15.42 -13.83 8.46
N GLU A 104 -14.74 -12.96 9.19
CA GLU A 104 -14.86 -12.87 10.65
C GLU A 104 -16.24 -12.37 11.08
N ASN A 105 -16.82 -11.40 10.36
CA ASN A 105 -18.16 -10.90 10.61
C ASN A 105 -19.19 -12.03 10.45
N LYS A 106 -19.09 -12.83 9.38
CA LYS A 106 -19.92 -14.03 9.20
C LYS A 106 -19.71 -15.06 10.31
N ARG A 107 -18.46 -15.32 10.71
CA ARG A 107 -18.13 -16.25 11.80
C ARG A 107 -18.73 -15.84 13.14
N ARG A 108 -18.85 -14.53 13.39
CA ARG A 108 -19.44 -13.96 14.61
C ARG A 108 -20.97 -13.85 14.58
N GLY A 109 -21.62 -14.34 13.52
CA GLY A 109 -23.07 -14.31 13.39
C GLY A 109 -23.63 -13.03 12.76
N GLY A 110 -22.78 -12.19 12.15
CA GLY A 110 -23.21 -10.92 11.59
C GLY A 110 -23.29 -9.82 12.66
N LEU A 111 -22.73 -8.64 12.37
CA LEU A 111 -23.12 -7.43 13.10
C LEU A 111 -24.44 -6.94 12.52
N VAL A 112 -25.52 -7.07 13.29
CA VAL A 112 -26.79 -6.39 13.02
C VAL A 112 -26.67 -4.99 13.64
N VAL A 113 -26.67 -3.96 12.80
CA VAL A 113 -26.90 -2.60 13.28
C VAL A 113 -28.41 -2.49 13.44
N GLU A 114 -28.90 -2.40 14.68
CA GLU A 114 -30.30 -2.03 14.90
C GLU A 114 -30.51 -0.63 14.33
N GLU A 115 -31.47 -0.48 13.41
CA GLU A 115 -31.86 0.84 12.91
C GLU A 115 -32.38 1.66 14.10
N ASP A 116 -31.64 2.71 14.48
CA ASP A 116 -32.03 3.64 15.55
C ASP A 116 -33.06 4.69 15.09
N GLY A 117 -33.73 4.42 13.97
CA GLY A 117 -34.84 5.23 13.45
C GLY A 117 -34.46 6.65 13.03
N CYS A 118 -33.16 6.98 12.95
CA CYS A 118 -32.72 8.38 12.80
C CYS A 118 -32.48 8.84 11.35
N LEU A 119 -32.73 8.00 10.34
CA LEU A 119 -32.66 8.40 8.93
C LEU A 119 -33.85 7.85 8.12
N SER A 120 -34.99 8.52 8.25
CA SER A 120 -36.13 8.46 7.30
C SER A 120 -36.27 9.77 6.55
#